data_AF-A0A7Y3PEN9-F1
#
_entry.id   AF-A0A7Y3PEN9-F1
#
_cell.length_a   1.000
_cell.length_b   1.000
_cell.length_c   1.000
_cell.angle_alpha   90.00
_cell.angle_beta   90.00
_cell.angle_gamma   90.00
#
_symmetry.space_group_name_H-M   'P 1'
#
loop_
_entity.id
_entity.type
_entity.pdbx_description
1 polymer ?
#
loop_
_entity_poly.entity_id
_entity_poly.type
_entity_poly.pdbx_seq_one_letter_code
_entity_poly.pdbx_strand_id
1 'polypeptide(L)'
;MRRRGVIVALTSLVAASLSLSACGSVSANSALKKWVSSANLTANNAQLISDARHALSALGDTHTSATQLHTVCAVLDFEALQAYASLPSPDTQTTQLLTRAYTTLGDGANECYVAANSSAKRAAAAAYLHQAGAAFSEVQARLSTLGAA
;
A
#
# COMPACT_ATOMS: atom_id res chain seq x y z
N MET A 1 -27.71 -74.40 18.93
CA MET A 1 -28.07 -73.08 19.52
C MET A 1 -26.83 -72.53 20.22
N ARG A 2 -26.23 -71.44 19.70
CA ARG A 2 -26.12 -70.09 20.34
C ARG A 2 -25.36 -70.12 21.68
N ARG A 3 -24.23 -69.42 21.92
CA ARG A 3 -23.55 -68.27 21.30
C ARG A 3 -22.06 -68.33 21.68
N ARG A 4 -21.15 -68.15 20.71
CA ARG A 4 -19.74 -67.80 20.93
C ARG A 4 -19.46 -66.49 20.22
N GLY A 5 -18.76 -65.59 20.91
CA GLY A 5 -18.09 -64.43 20.34
C GLY A 5 -19.05 -63.31 19.93
N VAL A 6 -18.64 -62.05 19.87
CA VAL A 6 -17.29 -61.49 19.83
C VAL A 6 -17.44 -60.05 20.32
N ILE A 7 -16.62 -59.64 21.28
CA ILE A 7 -16.36 -58.24 21.59
C ILE A 7 -15.57 -57.69 20.40
N VAL A 8 -16.25 -57.13 19.41
CA VAL A 8 -15.64 -56.36 18.30
C VAL A 8 -16.43 -55.09 18.17
N ALA A 9 -15.83 -53.98 18.63
CA ALA A 9 -16.02 -52.63 18.09
C ALA A 9 -15.07 -51.64 18.78
N LEU A 10 -13.81 -52.03 18.99
CA LEU A 10 -12.74 -51.15 19.45
C LEU A 10 -11.53 -51.53 18.62
N THR A 11 -11.27 -50.80 17.52
CA THR A 11 -9.99 -50.69 16.76
C THR A 11 -10.22 -50.35 15.27
N SER A 12 -11.01 -49.32 14.94
CA SER A 12 -11.04 -48.82 13.55
C SER A 12 -11.15 -47.30 13.41
N LEU A 13 -10.74 -46.53 14.42
CA LEU A 13 -10.65 -45.06 14.31
C LEU A 13 -9.26 -44.51 14.72
N VAL A 14 -8.19 -45.24 14.40
CA VAL A 14 -6.81 -44.76 14.63
C VAL A 14 -5.95 -45.07 13.41
N ALA A 15 -6.26 -44.47 12.25
CA ALA A 15 -5.38 -44.55 11.07
C ALA A 15 -5.68 -43.52 9.95
N ALA A 16 -6.24 -42.33 10.24
CA ALA A 16 -6.56 -41.38 9.16
C ALA A 16 -6.46 -39.89 9.53
N SER A 17 -5.56 -39.51 10.43
CA SER A 17 -5.32 -38.09 10.77
C SER A 17 -3.82 -37.74 10.80
N LEU A 18 -3.08 -38.21 9.79
CA LEU A 18 -1.67 -37.82 9.55
C LEU A 18 -1.48 -37.18 8.16
N SER A 19 -2.54 -36.64 7.58
CA SER A 19 -2.47 -35.94 6.28
C SER A 19 -2.83 -34.48 6.48
N LEU A 20 -1.83 -33.62 6.74
CA LEU A 20 -1.68 -32.25 6.18
C LEU A 20 -0.55 -31.40 6.83
N SER A 21 0.53 -31.98 7.35
CA SER A 21 1.73 -31.20 7.74
C SER A 21 2.65 -30.86 6.56
N ALA A 22 2.07 -30.55 5.40
CA ALA A 22 2.77 -30.07 4.21
C ALA A 22 2.17 -28.74 3.73
N CYS A 23 1.81 -27.86 4.65
CA CYS A 23 1.67 -26.44 4.34
C CYS A 23 3.07 -25.88 4.18
N GLY A 24 3.63 -25.92 2.96
CA GLY A 24 4.83 -25.17 2.62
C GLY A 24 4.58 -23.69 2.92
N SER A 25 5.14 -23.20 4.02
CA SER A 25 5.01 -21.80 4.41
C SER A 25 5.68 -20.94 3.35
N VAL A 26 4.91 -20.09 2.69
CA VAL A 26 5.46 -19.07 1.80
C VAL A 26 6.30 -18.14 2.67
N SER A 27 7.58 -17.95 2.33
CA SER A 27 8.43 -17.01 3.07
C SER A 27 7.82 -15.60 3.03
N ALA A 28 8.05 -14.80 4.07
CA ALA A 28 7.56 -13.41 4.11
C ALA A 28 7.98 -12.61 2.87
N ASN A 29 9.22 -12.81 2.39
CA ASN A 29 9.72 -12.18 1.17
C ASN A 29 8.95 -12.64 -0.08
N SER A 30 8.68 -13.94 -0.21
CA SER A 30 7.90 -14.47 -1.33
C SER A 30 6.44 -13.98 -1.30
N ALA A 31 5.85 -13.84 -0.12
CA ALA A 31 4.51 -13.27 0.05
C ALA A 31 4.48 -11.79 -0.35
N LEU A 32 5.48 -11.02 0.07
CA LEU A 32 5.61 -9.61 -0.29
C LEU A 32 5.77 -9.42 -1.81
N LYS A 33 6.64 -10.18 -2.48
CA LYS A 33 6.82 -10.09 -3.94
C LYS A 33 5.52 -10.36 -4.70
N LYS A 34 4.78 -11.39 -4.29
CA LYS A 34 3.47 -11.70 -4.87
C LYS A 34 2.48 -10.57 -4.65
N TRP A 35 2.45 -10.02 -3.44
CA TRP A 35 1.57 -8.91 -3.11
C TRP A 35 1.90 -7.65 -3.92
N VAL A 36 3.18 -7.26 -4.02
CA VAL A 36 3.64 -6.11 -4.83
C VAL A 36 3.15 -6.25 -6.28
N SER A 37 3.33 -7.43 -6.88
CA SER A 37 2.88 -7.71 -8.23
C SER A 37 1.34 -7.69 -8.35
N SER A 38 0.62 -8.37 -7.46
CA SER A 38 -0.86 -8.44 -7.53
C SER A 38 -1.53 -7.10 -7.26
N ALA A 39 -0.93 -6.27 -6.41
CA ALA A 39 -1.42 -4.93 -6.09
C ALA A 39 -1.00 -3.89 -7.14
N ASN A 40 -0.21 -4.27 -8.16
CA ASN A 40 0.37 -3.36 -9.14
C ASN A 40 1.14 -2.19 -8.49
N LEU A 41 1.77 -2.45 -7.32
CA LEU A 41 2.25 -1.41 -6.43
C LEU A 41 3.28 -0.50 -7.08
N THR A 42 4.26 -1.07 -7.80
CA THR A 42 5.33 -0.28 -8.44
C THR A 42 4.77 0.72 -9.43
N ALA A 43 3.81 0.31 -10.27
CA ALA A 43 3.18 1.20 -11.25
C ALA A 43 2.25 2.22 -10.58
N ASN A 44 1.45 1.81 -9.59
CA ASN A 44 0.58 2.72 -8.86
C ASN A 44 1.37 3.80 -8.11
N ASN A 45 2.48 3.44 -7.47
CA ASN A 45 3.36 4.39 -6.81
C ASN A 45 4.02 5.34 -7.82
N ALA A 46 4.49 4.82 -8.96
CA ALA A 46 5.07 5.67 -10.00
C ALA A 46 4.05 6.71 -10.54
N GLN A 47 2.78 6.30 -10.66
CA GLN A 47 1.69 7.18 -11.05
C GLN A 47 1.42 8.26 -10.00
N LEU A 48 1.24 7.89 -8.73
CA LEU A 48 1.07 8.85 -7.63
C LEU A 48 2.20 9.87 -7.54
N ILE A 49 3.46 9.44 -7.72
CA ILE A 49 4.60 10.36 -7.75
C ILE A 49 4.50 11.29 -8.97
N SER A 50 4.01 10.81 -10.11
CA SER A 50 3.78 11.64 -11.29
C SER A 50 2.69 12.68 -11.06
N ASP A 51 1.58 12.29 -10.45
CA ASP A 51 0.47 13.19 -10.15
C ASP A 51 0.87 14.21 -9.07
N ALA A 52 1.70 13.81 -8.10
CA ALA A 52 2.32 14.74 -7.15
C ALA A 52 3.22 15.78 -7.85
N ARG A 53 4.00 15.39 -8.87
CA ARG A 53 4.79 16.34 -9.67
C ARG A 53 3.91 17.27 -10.49
N HIS A 54 2.77 16.79 -10.98
CA HIS A 54 1.79 17.64 -11.66
C HIS A 54 1.23 18.68 -10.69
N ALA A 55 0.82 18.27 -9.48
CA ALA A 55 0.35 19.17 -8.44
C ALA A 55 1.42 20.20 -8.04
N LEU A 56 2.68 19.79 -7.89
CA LEU A 56 3.81 20.70 -7.66
C LEU A 56 3.97 21.75 -8.77
N SER A 57 3.82 21.34 -10.03
CA SER A 57 3.89 22.25 -11.18
C SER A 57 2.76 23.27 -11.14
N ALA A 58 1.53 22.83 -10.83
CA ALA A 58 0.36 23.69 -10.69
C ALA A 58 0.48 24.68 -9.52
N LEU A 59 1.05 24.24 -8.39
CA LEU A 59 1.33 25.08 -7.22
C LEU A 59 2.37 26.18 -7.52
N GLY A 60 3.40 25.85 -8.30
CA GLY A 60 4.46 26.78 -8.69
C GLY A 60 4.04 27.81 -9.75
N ASP A 61 3.02 27.50 -10.55
CA ASP A 61 2.49 28.43 -11.55
C ASP A 61 1.52 29.44 -10.91
N THR A 62 1.89 30.73 -10.97
CA THR A 62 1.11 31.85 -10.46
C THR A 62 -0.18 32.11 -11.23
N HIS A 63 -0.32 31.54 -12.43
CA HIS A 63 -1.53 31.64 -13.26
C HIS A 63 -2.52 30.50 -13.00
N THR A 64 -2.12 29.45 -12.27
CA THR A 64 -3.04 28.38 -11.87
C THR A 64 -4.12 28.94 -10.96
N SER A 65 -5.37 28.85 -11.42
CA SER A 65 -6.55 29.23 -10.66
C SER A 65 -6.83 28.29 -9.49
N ALA A 66 -7.57 28.78 -8.49
CA ALA A 66 -8.03 27.95 -7.38
C ALA A 66 -8.84 26.72 -7.84
N THR A 67 -9.67 26.86 -8.89
CA THR A 67 -10.44 25.73 -9.43
C THR A 67 -9.53 24.66 -10.04
N GLN A 68 -8.48 25.04 -10.76
CA GLN A 68 -7.51 24.08 -11.29
C GLN A 68 -6.77 23.36 -10.17
N LEU A 69 -6.35 24.07 -9.11
CA LEU A 69 -5.75 23.43 -7.92
C LEU A 69 -6.73 22.48 -7.24
N HIS A 70 -8.00 22.86 -7.05
CA HIS A 70 -9.01 21.97 -6.50
C HIS A 70 -9.12 20.67 -7.30
N THR A 71 -9.17 20.75 -8.64
CA THR A 71 -9.28 19.55 -9.48
C THR A 71 -8.07 18.64 -9.35
N VAL A 72 -6.86 19.17 -9.57
CA VAL A 72 -5.63 18.36 -9.56
C VAL A 72 -5.42 17.74 -8.17
N CYS A 73 -5.63 18.52 -7.12
CA CYS A 73 -5.33 18.08 -5.76
C CYS A 73 -6.44 17.25 -5.12
N ALA A 74 -7.70 17.38 -5.56
CA ALA A 74 -8.76 16.43 -5.18
C ALA A 74 -8.54 15.05 -5.80
N VAL A 75 -8.08 14.98 -7.06
CA VAL A 75 -7.75 13.70 -7.69
C VAL A 75 -6.59 13.03 -6.95
N LEU A 76 -5.53 13.80 -6.66
CA LEU A 76 -4.37 13.28 -5.93
C LEU A 76 -4.72 12.77 -4.52
N ASP A 77 -5.57 13.50 -3.78
CA ASP A 77 -6.05 13.08 -2.46
C ASP A 77 -6.86 11.77 -2.54
N PHE A 78 -7.78 11.70 -3.50
CA PHE A 78 -8.58 10.50 -3.73
C PHE A 78 -7.72 9.28 -4.07
N GLU A 79 -6.71 9.45 -4.92
CA GLU A 79 -5.79 8.36 -5.28
C GLU A 79 -4.90 7.95 -4.11
N ALA A 80 -4.43 8.90 -3.30
CA ALA A 80 -3.68 8.61 -2.07
C ALA A 80 -4.53 7.81 -1.08
N LEU A 81 -5.80 8.17 -0.90
CA LEU A 81 -6.76 7.46 -0.06
C LEU A 81 -7.02 6.03 -0.56
N GLN A 82 -7.23 5.84 -1.86
CA GLN A 82 -7.40 4.52 -2.44
C GLN A 82 -6.16 3.64 -2.26
N ALA A 83 -4.97 4.21 -2.47
CA ALA A 83 -3.72 3.50 -2.25
C ALA A 83 -3.53 3.13 -0.78
N TYR A 84 -3.86 4.04 0.15
CA TYR A 84 -3.85 3.77 1.59
C TYR A 84 -4.81 2.63 1.97
N ALA A 85 -6.02 2.60 1.40
CA ALA A 85 -7.02 1.57 1.67
C ALA A 85 -6.59 0.16 1.21
N SER A 86 -5.57 0.05 0.35
CA SER A 86 -5.00 -1.23 -0.08
C SER A 86 -4.03 -1.86 0.93
N LEU A 87 -3.68 -1.14 2.00
CA LEU A 87 -2.84 -1.62 3.09
C LEU A 87 -3.67 -2.48 4.07
N PRO A 88 -3.05 -3.43 4.81
CA PRO A 88 -1.61 -3.66 4.97
C PRO A 88 -0.99 -4.56 3.88
N SER A 89 0.31 -4.41 3.70
CA SER A 89 1.13 -5.41 3.01
C SER A 89 1.47 -6.59 3.94
N PRO A 90 1.93 -7.74 3.41
CA PRO A 90 2.41 -8.87 4.22
C PRO A 90 3.67 -8.59 5.06
N ASP A 91 4.35 -7.45 4.84
CA ASP A 91 5.55 -7.03 5.58
C ASP A 91 5.28 -5.76 6.38
N THR A 92 5.38 -5.82 7.72
CA THR A 92 5.05 -4.70 8.61
C THR A 92 5.86 -3.44 8.30
N GLN A 93 7.15 -3.59 7.98
CA GLN A 93 8.01 -2.45 7.67
C GLN A 93 7.58 -1.78 6.36
N THR A 94 7.27 -2.55 5.33
CA THR A 94 6.74 -2.05 4.06
C THR A 94 5.40 -1.34 4.27
N THR A 95 4.51 -1.90 5.10
CA THR A 95 3.25 -1.25 5.47
C THR A 95 3.49 0.11 6.13
N GLN A 96 4.40 0.21 7.10
CA GLN A 96 4.70 1.48 7.77
C GLN A 96 5.26 2.54 6.81
N LEU A 97 6.16 2.16 5.91
CA LEU A 97 6.74 3.07 4.92
C LEU A 97 5.67 3.58 3.94
N LEU A 98 4.80 2.68 3.46
CA LEU A 98 3.68 3.03 2.56
C LEU A 98 2.63 3.89 3.27
N THR A 99 2.25 3.55 4.50
CA THR A 99 1.36 4.37 5.35
C THR A 99 1.89 5.79 5.43
N ARG A 100 3.16 5.98 5.78
CA ARG A 100 3.76 7.31 5.86
C ARG A 100 3.73 8.02 4.50
N ALA A 101 4.13 7.36 3.42
CA ALA A 101 4.14 7.95 2.09
C ALA A 101 2.75 8.42 1.63
N TYR A 102 1.73 7.56 1.77
CA TYR A 102 0.36 7.88 1.38
C TYR A 102 -0.29 8.93 2.27
N THR A 103 -0.06 8.89 3.59
CA THR A 103 -0.56 9.93 4.50
C THR A 103 0.06 11.28 4.19
N THR A 104 1.39 11.36 4.04
CA THR A 104 2.06 12.61 3.68
C THR A 104 1.63 13.13 2.31
N LEU A 105 1.36 12.23 1.35
CA LEU A 105 0.80 12.62 0.06
C LEU A 105 -0.60 13.21 0.18
N GLY A 106 -1.49 12.57 0.94
CA GLY A 106 -2.84 13.07 1.22
C GLY A 106 -2.84 14.40 1.95
N ASP A 107 -1.99 14.57 2.97
CA ASP A 107 -1.82 15.84 3.68
C ASP A 107 -1.40 16.97 2.71
N GLY A 108 -0.44 16.68 1.83
CA GLY A 108 -0.01 17.62 0.80
C GLY A 108 -1.08 17.93 -0.25
N ALA A 109 -1.87 16.93 -0.65
CA ALA A 109 -2.98 17.09 -1.57
C ALA A 109 -4.10 17.94 -0.96
N ASN A 110 -4.46 17.71 0.31
CA ASN A 110 -5.45 18.51 1.02
C ASN A 110 -4.97 19.96 1.24
N GLU A 111 -3.71 20.18 1.62
CA GLU A 111 -3.15 21.53 1.73
C GLU A 111 -3.11 22.23 0.36
N CYS A 112 -2.77 21.50 -0.71
CA CYS A 112 -2.82 22.00 -2.08
C CYS A 112 -4.24 22.43 -2.48
N TYR A 113 -5.23 21.60 -2.17
CA TYR A 113 -6.64 21.86 -2.46
C TYR A 113 -7.05 23.24 -1.89
N VAL A 114 -6.74 23.51 -0.63
CA VAL A 114 -7.10 24.78 0.02
C VAL A 114 -6.10 25.93 -0.19
N ALA A 115 -5.07 25.75 -1.03
CA ALA A 115 -3.99 26.73 -1.18
C ALA A 115 -4.44 28.01 -1.90
N ALA A 116 -5.31 27.89 -2.91
CA ALA A 116 -5.83 29.00 -3.71
C ALA A 116 -4.71 29.99 -4.13
N ASN A 117 -4.85 31.29 -3.84
CA ASN A 117 -3.84 32.32 -4.12
C ASN A 117 -2.88 32.57 -2.94
N SER A 118 -2.93 31.77 -1.88
CA SER A 118 -2.05 31.94 -0.72
C SER A 118 -0.66 31.38 -0.99
N SER A 119 0.34 32.25 -1.08
CA SER A 119 1.75 31.86 -1.26
C SER A 119 2.25 30.96 -0.13
N ALA A 120 1.86 31.24 1.11
CA ALA A 120 2.24 30.44 2.28
C ALA A 120 1.67 29.01 2.20
N LYS A 121 0.40 28.86 1.85
CA LYS A 121 -0.22 27.54 1.70
C LYS A 121 0.33 26.77 0.51
N ARG A 122 0.60 27.46 -0.61
CA ARG A 122 1.26 26.84 -1.77
C ARG A 122 2.63 26.28 -1.40
N ALA A 123 3.43 27.04 -0.64
CA ALA A 123 4.71 26.58 -0.15
C ALA A 123 4.59 25.40 0.83
N ALA A 124 3.61 25.43 1.73
CA ALA A 124 3.34 24.33 2.66
C ALA A 124 2.92 23.04 1.93
N ALA A 125 1.99 23.15 0.98
CA ALA A 125 1.58 22.03 0.13
C ALA A 125 2.76 21.44 -0.65
N ALA A 126 3.58 22.29 -1.27
CA ALA A 126 4.77 21.85 -1.99
C ALA A 126 5.76 21.12 -1.06
N ALA A 127 5.95 21.60 0.16
CA ALA A 127 6.81 20.94 1.14
C ALA A 127 6.31 19.52 1.50
N TYR A 128 5.01 19.33 1.72
CA TYR A 128 4.43 18.01 1.93
C TYR A 128 4.63 17.09 0.71
N LEU A 129 4.37 17.59 -0.51
CA LEU A 129 4.54 16.78 -1.72
C LEU A 129 6.00 16.36 -1.95
N HIS A 130 6.97 17.22 -1.61
CA HIS A 130 8.39 16.84 -1.61
C HIS A 130 8.71 15.78 -0.56
N GLN A 131 8.15 15.89 0.66
CA GLN A 131 8.31 14.88 1.70
C GLN A 131 7.69 13.55 1.30
N ALA A 132 6.51 13.56 0.65
CA ALA A 132 5.88 12.36 0.11
C ALA A 132 6.78 11.69 -0.94
N GLY A 133 7.36 12.47 -1.87
CA GLY A 133 8.33 11.95 -2.85
C GLY A 133 9.55 11.29 -2.20
N ALA A 134 10.08 11.86 -1.12
CA ALA A 134 11.16 11.26 -0.35
C ALA A 134 10.70 9.95 0.32
N ALA A 135 9.51 9.92 0.92
CA ALA A 135 8.94 8.73 1.53
C ALA A 135 8.72 7.59 0.50
N PHE A 136 8.26 7.91 -0.71
CA PHE A 136 8.16 6.94 -1.81
C PHE A 136 9.53 6.41 -2.26
N SER A 137 10.55 7.26 -2.26
CA SER A 137 11.92 6.84 -2.58
C SER A 137 12.45 5.84 -1.54
N GLU A 138 12.13 6.02 -0.26
CA GLU A 138 12.43 5.04 0.80
C GLU A 138 11.69 3.71 0.60
N VAL A 139 10.40 3.75 0.22
CA VAL A 139 9.63 2.54 -0.15
C VAL A 139 10.32 1.81 -1.31
N GLN A 140 10.69 2.52 -2.37
CA GLN A 140 11.32 1.91 -3.53
C GLN A 140 12.69 1.31 -3.20
N ALA A 141 13.50 2.00 -2.40
CA ALA A 141 14.77 1.47 -1.93
C ALA A 141 14.55 0.17 -1.13
N ARG A 142 13.59 0.14 -0.21
CA ARG A 142 13.22 -1.05 0.57
C ARG A 142 12.82 -2.21 -0.34
N LEU A 143 11.90 -2.00 -1.28
CA LEU A 143 11.45 -3.04 -2.21
C LEU A 143 12.62 -3.57 -3.06
N SER A 144 13.51 -2.68 -3.49
CA SER A 144 14.72 -3.05 -4.25
C SER A 144 15.65 -3.96 -3.43
N THR A 145 15.89 -3.64 -2.14
CA THR A 145 16.73 -4.49 -1.26
C THR A 145 16.15 -5.89 -1.04
N LEU A 146 14.82 -6.04 -1.15
CA LEU A 146 14.14 -7.33 -1.04
C LEU A 146 14.05 -8.09 -2.37
N GLY A 147 14.43 -7.44 -3.48
CA GLY A 147 14.20 -7.92 -4.84
C GLY A 147 12.71 -8.04 -5.15
N ALA A 148 11.92 -7.11 -4.64
CA ALA A 148 10.46 -7.02 -4.79
C ALA A 148 10.03 -5.75 -5.56
N ALA A 149 10.97 -4.99 -6.13
CA ALA A 149 10.71 -3.80 -6.94
C ALA A 149 10.25 -4.15 -8.36
#